data_AF-A0A8T4DVY4-F1
#
_entry.id   AF-A0A8T4DVY4-F1
#
_cell.length_a   1.000
_cell.length_b   1.000
_cell.length_c   1.000
_cell.angle_alpha   90.00
_cell.angle_beta   90.00
_cell.angle_gamma   90.00
#
_symmetry.space_group_name_H-M   'P 1'
#
loop_
_entity.id
_entity.type
_entity.pdbx_description
1 polymer ?
#
loop_
_entity_poly.entity_id
_entity_poly.type
_entity_poly.pdbx_seq_one_letter_code
_entity_poly.pdbx_strand_id
1 'polypeptide(L)'
;MSKIGQAKVLGGVGALLSLLIIVPTVGFLLGLVGLILIFIAVKYIADETKNHSIFQNYLLNFILSVVALGAVIGIMIMSFGLAGGVSWATSLQQENITDLNTFWTSFSTVIGGCLVALIVAWVLLILSALYLKKSYDKIAEHTKVDLFKTTGLVYFIGAATLIIIIGLFIIIVAKILEIVSYFSLPENLPQSTEVPKTDTV
;
A
#
# COMPACT_ATOMS: atom_id res chain seq x y z
N MET A 1 7.91 -4.85 -27.70
CA MET A 1 7.06 -4.13 -26.74
C MET A 1 7.86 -2.97 -26.18
N SER A 2 7.28 -1.78 -26.15
CA SER A 2 7.90 -0.62 -25.50
C SER A 2 8.01 -0.86 -23.98
N LYS A 3 8.75 -0.01 -23.26
CA LYS A 3 8.77 -0.08 -21.79
C LYS A 3 7.39 0.16 -21.17
N ILE A 4 6.54 0.99 -21.80
CA ILE A 4 5.16 1.22 -21.33
C ILE A 4 4.30 -0.03 -21.55
N GLY A 5 4.38 -0.67 -22.71
CA GLY A 5 3.66 -1.92 -22.97
C GLY A 5 4.05 -3.04 -22.00
N GLN A 6 5.34 -3.11 -21.65
CA GLN A 6 5.80 -4.02 -20.58
C GLN A 6 5.26 -3.61 -19.21
N ALA A 7 5.26 -2.32 -18.87
CA ALA A 7 4.73 -1.82 -17.61
C ALA A 7 3.22 -2.12 -17.45
N LYS A 8 2.45 -2.05 -18.54
CA LYS A 8 1.04 -2.47 -18.58
C LYS A 8 0.86 -3.92 -18.13
N VAL A 9 1.60 -4.84 -18.75
CA VAL A 9 1.50 -6.28 -18.46
C VAL A 9 2.02 -6.58 -17.05
N LEU A 10 3.22 -6.10 -16.72
CA LEU A 10 3.85 -6.33 -15.42
C LEU A 10 3.02 -5.72 -14.29
N GLY A 11 2.55 -4.50 -14.46
CA GLY A 11 1.75 -3.80 -13.45
C GLY A 11 0.36 -4.40 -13.29
N GLY A 12 -0.31 -4.77 -14.38
CA GLY A 12 -1.64 -5.39 -14.34
C GLY A 12 -1.60 -6.79 -13.72
N VAL A 13 -0.68 -7.65 -14.17
CA VAL A 13 -0.46 -8.99 -13.59
C VAL A 13 0.02 -8.86 -12.14
N GLY A 14 0.93 -7.93 -11.85
CA GLY A 14 1.42 -7.68 -10.50
C GLY A 14 0.31 -7.25 -9.54
N ALA A 15 -0.58 -6.35 -9.98
CA ALA A 15 -1.73 -5.91 -9.20
C ALA A 15 -2.72 -7.05 -8.95
N LEU A 16 -3.00 -7.88 -9.96
CA LEU A 16 -3.82 -9.08 -9.80
C LEU A 16 -3.23 -10.05 -8.78
N LEU A 17 -1.94 -10.38 -8.90
CA LEU A 17 -1.23 -11.25 -7.97
C LEU A 17 -1.22 -10.68 -6.54
N SER A 18 -1.09 -9.36 -6.40
CA SER A 18 -1.13 -8.69 -5.09
C SER A 18 -2.49 -8.82 -4.39
N LEU A 19 -3.59 -8.94 -5.15
CA LEU A 19 -4.93 -9.13 -4.62
C LEU A 19 -5.14 -10.55 -4.05
N LEU A 20 -4.42 -11.54 -4.60
CA LEU A 20 -4.48 -12.95 -4.20
C LEU A 20 -3.75 -13.25 -2.88
N ILE A 21 -3.26 -12.22 -2.16
CA ILE A 21 -2.61 -12.40 -0.85
C ILE A 21 -3.52 -13.04 0.21
N ILE A 22 -4.84 -12.97 0.00
CA ILE A 22 -5.87 -13.56 0.88
C ILE A 22 -5.80 -15.10 0.88
N VAL A 23 -5.16 -15.73 -0.11
CA VAL A 23 -5.07 -17.20 -0.20
C VAL A 23 -4.14 -17.75 0.90
N PRO A 24 -4.61 -18.59 1.84
CA PRO A 24 -3.87 -18.95 3.06
C PRO A 24 -2.52 -19.65 2.87
N THR A 25 -2.31 -20.34 1.75
CA THR A 25 -1.10 -21.18 1.54
C THR A 25 -0.05 -20.53 0.66
N VAL A 26 -0.48 -19.93 -0.47
CA VAL A 26 0.42 -19.37 -1.49
C VAL A 26 0.31 -17.86 -1.61
N GLY A 27 -0.65 -17.24 -0.92
CA GLY A 27 -0.95 -15.81 -1.05
C GLY A 27 0.23 -14.92 -0.72
N PHE A 28 1.04 -15.27 0.29
CA PHE A 28 2.24 -14.51 0.63
C PHE A 28 3.25 -14.46 -0.53
N LEU A 29 3.55 -15.61 -1.14
CA LEU A 29 4.47 -15.69 -2.28
C LEU A 29 3.93 -14.93 -3.49
N LEU A 30 2.63 -15.11 -3.80
CA LEU A 30 1.97 -14.39 -4.89
C LEU A 30 1.96 -12.88 -4.66
N GLY A 31 1.72 -12.44 -3.43
CA GLY A 31 1.75 -11.04 -3.04
C GLY A 31 3.14 -10.42 -3.21
N LEU A 32 4.19 -11.16 -2.84
CA LEU A 32 5.57 -10.70 -2.97
C LEU A 32 6.00 -10.59 -4.44
N VAL A 33 5.69 -11.61 -5.24
CA VAL A 33 5.92 -11.57 -6.70
C VAL A 33 5.13 -10.42 -7.33
N GLY A 34 3.86 -10.26 -6.96
CA GLY A 34 3.00 -9.19 -7.44
C GLY A 34 3.57 -7.81 -7.13
N LEU A 35 4.06 -7.61 -5.90
CA LEU A 35 4.72 -6.38 -5.49
C LEU A 35 5.97 -6.10 -6.32
N ILE A 36 6.84 -7.08 -6.54
CA ILE A 36 8.04 -6.92 -7.37
C ILE A 36 7.66 -6.50 -8.80
N LEU A 37 6.64 -7.12 -9.39
CA LEU A 37 6.18 -6.78 -10.74
C LEU A 37 5.63 -5.35 -10.83
N ILE A 38 4.87 -4.89 -9.82
CA ILE A 38 4.42 -3.50 -9.75
C ILE A 38 5.61 -2.54 -9.65
N PHE A 39 6.61 -2.86 -8.82
CA PHE A 39 7.83 -2.06 -8.70
C PHE A 39 8.55 -1.91 -10.04
N ILE A 40 8.67 -2.99 -10.82
CA ILE A 40 9.27 -2.96 -12.16
C ILE A 40 8.41 -2.10 -13.10
N ALA A 41 7.08 -2.25 -13.06
CA ALA A 41 6.18 -1.46 -13.89
C ALA A 41 6.30 0.04 -13.61
N VAL A 42 6.26 0.45 -12.34
CA VAL A 42 6.42 1.85 -11.94
C VAL A 42 7.80 2.38 -12.34
N LYS A 43 8.85 1.57 -12.22
CA LYS A 43 10.20 1.93 -12.67
C LYS A 43 10.25 2.17 -14.18
N TYR A 44 9.67 1.28 -14.98
CA TYR A 44 9.62 1.44 -16.44
C TYR A 44 8.86 2.68 -16.85
N ILE A 45 7.74 3.00 -16.19
CA ILE A 45 7.02 4.24 -16.43
C ILE A 45 7.92 5.44 -16.08
N ALA A 46 8.56 5.45 -14.90
CA ALA A 46 9.42 6.54 -14.48
C ALA A 46 10.59 6.79 -15.43
N ASP A 47 11.21 5.73 -15.95
CA ASP A 47 12.32 5.80 -16.90
C ASP A 47 11.86 6.34 -18.26
N GLU A 48 10.70 5.89 -18.75
CA GLU A 48 10.18 6.32 -20.05
C GLU A 48 9.67 7.76 -20.02
N THR A 49 9.01 8.17 -18.93
CA THR A 49 8.53 9.54 -18.74
C THR A 49 9.64 10.49 -18.30
N LYS A 50 10.89 10.00 -18.14
CA LYS A 50 12.04 10.73 -17.59
C LYS A 50 11.73 11.46 -16.28
N ASN A 51 10.87 10.87 -15.45
CA ASN A 51 10.37 11.46 -14.22
C ASN A 51 10.62 10.51 -13.05
N HIS A 52 11.85 10.51 -12.54
CA HIS A 52 12.28 9.66 -11.42
C HIS A 52 11.44 9.83 -10.15
N SER A 53 10.77 10.98 -10.00
CA SER A 53 9.94 11.24 -8.83
C SER A 53 8.68 10.35 -8.76
N ILE A 54 8.27 9.71 -9.86
CA ILE A 54 7.25 8.65 -9.86
C ILE A 54 7.74 7.48 -9.00
N PHE A 55 8.87 6.89 -9.38
CA PHE A 55 9.44 5.75 -8.66
C PHE A 55 9.83 6.10 -7.21
N GLN A 56 10.42 7.28 -6.98
CA GLN A 56 10.79 7.72 -5.63
C GLN A 56 9.57 7.85 -4.70
N ASN A 57 8.47 8.43 -5.19
CA ASN A 57 7.23 8.52 -4.42
C ASN A 57 6.65 7.14 -4.12
N TYR A 58 6.63 6.24 -5.10
CA TYR A 58 6.16 4.87 -4.90
C TYR A 58 7.04 4.09 -3.90
N LEU A 59 8.36 4.21 -4.02
CA LEU A 59 9.32 3.63 -3.10
C LEU A 59 9.15 4.18 -1.68
N LEU A 60 8.91 5.48 -1.54
CA LEU A 60 8.69 6.08 -0.22
C LEU A 60 7.39 5.60 0.43
N ASN A 61 6.33 5.39 -0.36
CA ASN A 61 5.14 4.67 0.11
C ASN A 61 5.51 3.27 0.64
N PHE A 62 6.25 2.48 -0.14
CA PHE A 62 6.65 1.15 0.33
C PHE A 62 7.49 1.20 1.62
N ILE A 63 8.50 2.06 1.69
CA ILE A 63 9.33 2.22 2.89
C ILE A 63 8.48 2.62 4.10
N LEU A 64 7.56 3.58 3.95
CA LEU A 64 6.66 3.99 5.03
C LEU A 64 5.75 2.85 5.48
N SER A 65 5.24 2.04 4.56
CA SER A 65 4.44 0.86 4.92
C SER A 65 5.23 -0.19 5.70
N VAL A 66 6.50 -0.42 5.35
CA VAL A 66 7.39 -1.33 6.07
C VAL A 66 7.75 -0.77 7.45
N VAL A 67 8.04 0.53 7.53
CA VAL A 67 8.30 1.22 8.81
C VAL A 67 7.06 1.18 9.71
N ALA A 68 5.86 1.36 9.16
CA ALA A 68 4.61 1.24 9.92
C ALA A 68 4.45 -0.16 10.50
N LEU A 69 4.68 -1.21 9.70
CA LEU A 69 4.63 -2.60 10.18
C LEU A 69 5.69 -2.87 11.25
N GLY A 70 6.93 -2.41 11.04
CA GLY A 70 8.01 -2.53 12.02
C GLY A 70 7.72 -1.81 13.33
N ALA A 71 7.12 -0.61 13.27
CA ALA A 71 6.69 0.15 14.44
C ALA A 71 5.62 -0.60 15.24
N VAL A 72 4.62 -1.20 14.56
CA VAL A 72 3.60 -2.02 15.23
C VAL A 72 4.26 -3.19 15.96
N ILE A 73 5.08 -3.97 15.26
CA ILE A 73 5.74 -5.15 15.85
C ILE A 73 6.62 -4.72 17.04
N GLY A 74 7.40 -3.66 16.89
CA GLY A 74 8.27 -3.13 17.95
C GLY A 74 7.50 -2.68 19.18
N ILE A 75 6.42 -1.91 19.00
CA ILE A 75 5.55 -1.48 20.10
C ILE A 75 4.88 -2.68 20.75
N MET A 76 4.39 -3.65 19.98
CA MET A 76 3.75 -4.86 20.52
C MET A 76 4.71 -5.70 21.36
N ILE A 77 5.94 -5.91 20.90
CA ILE A 77 6.98 -6.61 21.66
C ILE A 77 7.30 -5.85 22.95
N MET A 78 7.43 -4.52 22.88
CA MET A 78 7.67 -3.68 24.05
C MET A 78 6.52 -3.78 25.06
N SER A 79 5.27 -3.67 24.61
CA SER A 79 4.08 -3.77 25.46
C SER A 79 3.94 -5.15 26.08
N PHE A 80 4.26 -6.22 25.35
CA PHE A 80 4.33 -7.57 25.90
C PHE A 80 5.41 -7.67 26.98
N GLY A 81 6.60 -7.14 26.75
CA GLY A 81 7.67 -7.10 27.74
C GLY A 81 7.29 -6.32 29.01
N LEU A 82 6.69 -5.13 28.85
CA LEU A 82 6.22 -4.29 29.96
C LEU A 82 5.08 -4.94 30.75
N ALA A 83 4.24 -5.75 30.10
CA ALA A 83 3.20 -6.52 30.77
C ALA A 83 3.75 -7.66 31.65
N GLY A 84 5.05 -7.99 31.52
CA GLY A 84 5.70 -9.10 32.23
C GLY A 84 6.16 -10.24 31.31
N GLY A 85 5.96 -10.11 29.99
CA GLY A 85 6.44 -11.04 28.98
C GLY A 85 5.89 -12.45 29.15
N VAL A 86 6.80 -13.43 29.21
CA VAL A 86 6.43 -14.85 29.39
C VAL A 86 5.70 -15.06 30.72
N SER A 87 6.11 -14.36 31.79
CA SER A 87 5.47 -14.47 33.10
C SER A 87 4.00 -14.06 33.07
N TRP A 88 3.69 -12.99 32.32
CA TRP A 88 2.31 -12.56 32.07
C TRP A 88 1.53 -13.61 31.27
N ALA A 89 2.13 -14.18 30.22
CA ALA A 89 1.48 -15.23 29.44
C ALA A 89 1.18 -16.48 30.30
N THR A 90 2.07 -16.85 31.22
CA THR A 90 1.85 -17.97 32.14
C THR A 90 0.82 -17.66 33.24
N SER A 91 0.76 -16.42 33.73
CA SER A 91 -0.24 -16.04 34.74
C SER A 91 -1.65 -16.06 34.16
N LEU A 92 -1.81 -15.68 32.89
CA LEU A 92 -3.11 -15.78 32.19
C LEU A 92 -3.65 -17.21 32.09
N GLN A 93 -2.79 -18.24 32.10
CA GLN A 93 -3.24 -19.64 32.08
C GLN A 93 -3.74 -20.13 33.44
N GLN A 94 -3.30 -19.47 34.51
CA GLN A 94 -3.65 -19.81 35.89
C GLN A 94 -4.80 -18.94 36.43
N GLU A 95 -4.97 -17.75 35.89
CA GLU A 95 -6.10 -16.88 36.23
C GLU A 95 -7.41 -17.37 35.61
N ASN A 96 -8.43 -17.48 36.46
CA ASN A 96 -9.80 -17.68 36.00
C ASN A 96 -10.42 -16.31 35.70
N ILE A 97 -10.41 -15.90 34.43
CA ILE A 97 -10.98 -14.61 33.99
C ILE A 97 -12.50 -14.76 33.89
N THR A 98 -13.20 -14.54 35.00
CA THR A 98 -14.67 -14.63 35.08
C THR A 98 -15.36 -13.28 34.89
N ASP A 99 -14.68 -12.17 35.21
CA ASP A 99 -15.26 -10.83 35.27
C ASP A 99 -14.47 -9.80 34.45
N LEU A 100 -15.16 -8.76 33.98
CA LEU A 100 -14.56 -7.69 33.16
C LEU A 100 -13.44 -6.92 33.86
N ASN A 101 -13.47 -6.82 35.19
CA ASN A 101 -12.44 -6.10 35.95
C ASN A 101 -11.10 -6.85 35.94
N THR A 102 -11.14 -8.17 36.19
CA THR A 102 -9.97 -9.05 36.09
C THR A 102 -9.42 -9.03 34.66
N PHE A 103 -10.30 -9.11 33.65
CA PHE A 103 -9.89 -8.97 32.25
C PHE A 103 -9.14 -7.65 32.00
N TRP A 104 -9.72 -6.50 32.40
CA TRP A 104 -9.09 -5.21 32.14
C TRP A 104 -7.74 -5.12 32.85
N THR A 105 -7.66 -5.54 34.11
CA THR A 105 -6.42 -5.49 34.89
C THR A 105 -5.32 -6.32 34.21
N SER A 106 -5.64 -7.54 33.79
CA SER A 106 -4.68 -8.46 33.17
C SER A 106 -4.28 -8.05 31.75
N PHE A 107 -5.13 -7.36 30.98
CA PHE A 107 -4.81 -6.96 29.59
C PHE A 107 -4.47 -5.48 29.41
N SER A 108 -4.58 -4.66 30.47
CA SER A 108 -4.47 -3.20 30.41
C SER A 108 -3.25 -2.67 29.66
N THR A 109 -2.07 -3.16 30.03
CA THR A 109 -0.79 -2.75 29.46
C THR A 109 -0.67 -3.15 27.99
N VAL A 110 -1.13 -4.35 27.63
CA VAL A 110 -1.07 -4.84 26.24
C VAL A 110 -2.07 -4.11 25.37
N ILE A 111 -3.31 -3.90 25.84
CA ILE A 111 -4.35 -3.13 25.13
C ILE A 111 -3.89 -1.69 24.93
N GLY A 112 -3.33 -1.04 25.95
CA GLY A 112 -2.76 0.29 25.84
C GLY A 112 -1.66 0.35 24.77
N GLY A 113 -0.78 -0.65 24.75
CA GLY A 113 0.22 -0.86 23.71
C GLY A 113 -0.36 -0.98 22.30
N CYS A 114 -1.35 -1.85 22.13
CA CYS A 114 -2.07 -2.04 20.87
C CYS A 114 -2.66 -0.72 20.35
N LEU A 115 -3.30 0.07 21.22
CA LEU A 115 -3.91 1.35 20.84
C LEU A 115 -2.85 2.35 20.35
N VAL A 116 -1.73 2.46 21.04
CA VAL A 116 -0.61 3.33 20.61
C VAL A 116 -0.04 2.83 19.29
N ALA A 117 0.19 1.52 19.15
CA ALA A 117 0.69 0.91 17.91
C ALA A 117 -0.25 1.20 16.73
N LEU A 118 -1.56 1.05 16.92
CA LEU A 118 -2.57 1.31 15.90
C LEU A 118 -2.59 2.78 15.47
N ILE A 119 -2.53 3.73 16.41
CA ILE A 119 -2.51 5.16 16.09
C ILE A 119 -1.25 5.52 15.30
N VAL A 120 -0.07 5.07 15.76
CA VAL A 120 1.20 5.32 15.08
C VAL A 120 1.20 4.73 13.67
N ALA A 121 0.76 3.48 13.54
CA ALA A 121 0.67 2.81 12.25
C ALA A 121 -0.31 3.52 11.32
N TRP A 122 -1.48 3.93 11.82
CA TRP A 122 -2.48 4.62 11.03
C TRP A 122 -1.97 5.94 10.47
N VAL A 123 -1.28 6.76 11.28
CA VAL A 123 -0.65 8.01 10.80
C VAL A 123 0.40 7.72 9.73
N LEU A 124 1.26 6.72 9.94
CA LEU A 124 2.27 6.33 8.95
C LEU A 124 1.64 5.79 7.66
N LEU A 125 0.54 5.05 7.73
CA LEU A 125 -0.20 4.55 6.57
C LEU A 125 -0.87 5.68 5.79
N ILE A 126 -1.40 6.71 6.45
CA ILE A 126 -1.90 7.92 5.78
C ILE A 126 -0.77 8.61 5.02
N LEU A 127 0.40 8.81 5.66
CA LEU A 127 1.57 9.39 4.99
C LEU A 127 2.03 8.53 3.81
N SER A 128 2.05 7.21 3.97
CA SER A 128 2.34 6.24 2.92
C SER A 128 1.42 6.44 1.71
N ALA A 129 0.11 6.45 1.96
CA ALA A 129 -0.90 6.61 0.92
C ALA A 129 -0.83 7.97 0.21
N LEU A 130 -0.40 9.04 0.88
CA LEU A 130 -0.11 10.33 0.24
C LEU A 130 0.99 10.21 -0.81
N TYR A 131 2.07 9.49 -0.53
CA TYR A 131 3.14 9.29 -1.49
C TYR A 131 2.73 8.37 -2.65
N LEU A 132 1.91 7.33 -2.37
CA LEU A 132 1.31 6.51 -3.42
C LEU A 132 0.46 7.37 -4.36
N LYS A 133 -0.42 8.21 -3.80
CA LYS A 133 -1.23 9.15 -4.57
C LYS A 133 -0.36 10.08 -5.41
N LYS A 134 0.70 10.67 -4.85
CA LYS A 134 1.63 11.52 -5.61
C LYS A 134 2.33 10.77 -6.74
N SER A 135 2.62 9.49 -6.58
CA SER A 135 3.16 8.66 -7.66
C SER A 135 2.14 8.48 -8.78
N TYR A 136 0.91 8.11 -8.42
CA TYR A 136 -0.13 7.78 -9.39
C TYR A 136 -0.67 9.02 -10.12
N ASP A 137 -0.75 10.17 -9.44
CA ASP A 137 -1.07 11.45 -10.07
C ASP A 137 -0.07 11.77 -11.20
N LYS A 138 1.23 11.58 -10.95
CA LYS A 138 2.28 11.78 -11.96
C LYS A 138 2.19 10.77 -13.10
N ILE A 139 1.89 9.51 -12.81
CA ILE A 139 1.66 8.51 -13.87
C ILE A 139 0.50 8.96 -14.76
N ALA A 140 -0.61 9.41 -14.18
CA ALA A 140 -1.77 9.89 -14.93
C ALA A 140 -1.42 11.09 -15.84
N GLU A 141 -0.66 12.06 -15.32
CA GLU A 141 -0.24 13.26 -16.07
C GLU A 141 0.55 12.93 -17.34
N HIS A 142 1.48 11.98 -17.23
CA HIS A 142 2.39 11.58 -18.33
C HIS A 142 1.78 10.56 -19.28
N THR A 143 0.96 9.63 -18.78
CA THR A 143 0.35 8.56 -19.59
C THR A 143 -1.02 8.94 -20.16
N LYS A 144 -1.62 10.05 -19.69
CA LYS A 144 -2.99 10.50 -20.00
C LYS A 144 -4.08 9.50 -19.58
N VAL A 145 -3.79 8.68 -18.56
CA VAL A 145 -4.73 7.71 -17.98
C VAL A 145 -5.17 8.21 -16.59
N ASP A 146 -6.29 8.93 -16.55
CA ASP A 146 -6.82 9.52 -15.31
C ASP A 146 -7.24 8.50 -14.25
N LEU A 147 -7.43 7.23 -14.64
CA LEU A 147 -7.72 6.12 -13.73
C LEU A 147 -6.65 5.96 -12.64
N PHE A 148 -5.38 6.27 -12.92
CA PHE A 148 -4.33 6.26 -11.89
C PHE A 148 -4.57 7.32 -10.81
N LYS A 149 -4.98 8.53 -11.19
CA LYS A 149 -5.32 9.60 -10.26
C LYS A 149 -6.48 9.20 -9.35
N THR A 150 -7.53 8.62 -9.93
CA THR A 150 -8.65 8.07 -9.16
C THR A 150 -8.19 6.97 -8.21
N THR A 151 -7.41 6.01 -8.71
CA THR A 151 -6.86 4.90 -7.89
C THR A 151 -6.07 5.42 -6.69
N GLY A 152 -5.14 6.35 -6.89
CA GLY A 152 -4.35 6.95 -5.82
C GLY A 152 -5.21 7.68 -4.79
N LEU A 153 -6.26 8.36 -5.23
CA LEU A 153 -7.23 9.02 -4.36
C LEU A 153 -8.07 8.03 -3.55
N VAL A 154 -8.55 6.94 -4.16
CA VAL A 154 -9.32 5.91 -3.44
C VAL A 154 -8.44 5.21 -2.40
N TYR A 155 -7.17 4.91 -2.71
CA TYR A 155 -6.21 4.39 -1.72
C TYR A 155 -6.02 5.35 -0.54
N PHE A 156 -5.88 6.64 -0.81
CA PHE A 156 -5.72 7.65 0.24
C PHE A 156 -6.94 7.73 1.15
N ILE A 157 -8.15 7.77 0.57
CA ILE A 157 -9.40 7.77 1.34
C ILE A 157 -9.54 6.46 2.14
N GLY A 158 -9.21 5.32 1.54
CA GLY A 158 -9.24 4.02 2.19
C GLY A 158 -8.30 3.95 3.39
N ALA A 159 -7.07 4.46 3.26
CA ALA A 159 -6.13 4.54 4.37
C ALA A 159 -6.61 5.48 5.48
N ALA A 160 -7.15 6.65 5.12
CA ALA A 160 -7.70 7.60 6.09
C ALA A 160 -8.90 7.02 6.87
N THR A 161 -9.74 6.23 6.22
CA THR A 161 -10.95 5.63 6.81
C THR A 161 -10.72 4.22 7.39
N LEU A 162 -9.49 3.71 7.38
CA LEU A 162 -9.13 2.35 7.82
C LEU A 162 -9.54 2.04 9.27
N ILE A 163 -9.57 3.07 10.13
CA ILE A 163 -10.02 2.96 11.53
C ILE A 163 -11.46 2.47 11.67
N ILE A 164 -12.27 2.66 10.63
CA ILE A 164 -13.62 2.12 10.50
C ILE A 164 -13.52 0.97 9.49
N ILE A 165 -14.24 -0.13 9.73
CA ILE A 165 -14.25 -1.31 8.84
C ILE A 165 -14.50 -0.93 7.37
N ILE A 166 -15.17 0.20 7.12
CA ILE A 166 -15.41 0.75 5.78
C ILE A 166 -14.13 1.03 4.98
N GLY A 167 -13.02 1.41 5.62
CA GLY A 167 -11.76 1.69 4.93
C GLY A 167 -11.19 0.44 4.25
N LEU A 168 -11.40 -0.75 4.84
CA LEU A 168 -10.99 -2.02 4.24
C LEU A 168 -11.69 -2.24 2.89
N PHE A 169 -13.01 -1.99 2.81
CA PHE A 169 -13.77 -2.12 1.57
C PHE A 169 -13.30 -1.12 0.51
N ILE A 170 -13.01 0.12 0.91
CA ILE A 170 -12.51 1.16 0.00
C ILE A 170 -11.14 0.77 -0.57
N ILE A 171 -10.25 0.17 0.23
CA ILE A 171 -8.94 -0.32 -0.24
C ILE A 171 -9.11 -1.47 -1.25
N ILE A 172 -10.07 -2.37 -1.04
CA ILE A 172 -10.38 -3.43 -2.02
C ILE A 172 -10.83 -2.81 -3.35
N VAL A 173 -11.68 -1.79 -3.32
CA VAL A 173 -12.08 -1.05 -4.53
C VAL A 173 -10.85 -0.40 -5.18
N ALA A 174 -9.96 0.21 -4.40
CA ALA A 174 -8.72 0.80 -4.90
C ALA A 174 -7.81 -0.23 -5.60
N LYS A 175 -7.72 -1.45 -5.05
CA LYS A 175 -6.98 -2.57 -5.67
C LYS A 175 -7.55 -2.97 -7.03
N ILE A 176 -8.87 -2.99 -7.17
CA ILE A 176 -9.51 -3.27 -8.46
C ILE A 176 -9.23 -2.15 -9.45
N LEU A 177 -9.35 -0.89 -9.02
CA LEU A 177 -9.04 0.27 -9.86
C LEU A 177 -7.57 0.30 -10.29
N GLU A 178 -6.65 -0.14 -9.44
CA GLU A 178 -5.23 -0.28 -9.76
C GLU A 178 -4.99 -1.25 -10.91
N ILE A 179 -5.63 -2.42 -10.88
CA ILE A 179 -5.56 -3.42 -11.96
C ILE A 179 -6.04 -2.80 -13.28
N VAL A 180 -7.21 -2.17 -13.25
CA VAL A 180 -7.80 -1.52 -14.42
C VAL A 180 -6.90 -0.40 -14.93
N SER A 181 -6.31 0.40 -14.04
CA SER A 181 -5.40 1.50 -14.39
C SER A 181 -4.18 1.02 -15.17
N TYR A 182 -3.52 -0.05 -14.71
CA TYR A 182 -2.38 -0.62 -15.43
C TYR A 182 -2.79 -1.18 -16.79
N PHE A 183 -3.92 -1.88 -16.90
CA PHE A 183 -4.41 -2.38 -18.19
C PHE A 183 -4.91 -1.27 -19.14
N SER A 184 -5.25 -0.10 -18.62
CA SER A 184 -5.59 1.09 -19.42
C SER A 184 -4.36 1.84 -19.95
N LEU A 185 -3.13 1.46 -19.56
CA LEU A 185 -1.94 2.08 -20.13
C LEU A 185 -1.87 1.87 -21.66
N PRO A 186 -1.45 2.91 -22.41
CA PRO A 186 -1.23 2.81 -23.84
C PRO A 186 0.03 1.97 -24.16
N GLU A 187 0.16 1.48 -25.39
CA GLU A 187 1.35 0.70 -25.77
C GLU A 187 2.60 1.57 -25.91
N ASN A 188 2.46 2.87 -26.17
CA ASN A 188 3.54 3.85 -26.19
C ASN A 188 3.06 5.13 -25.50
N LEU A 189 3.98 5.94 -24.96
CA LEU A 189 3.60 7.25 -24.46
C LEU A 189 2.93 8.07 -25.60
N PRO A 190 1.89 8.86 -25.30
CA PRO A 190 1.33 9.76 -26.28
C PRO A 190 2.45 10.70 -26.74
N GLN A 191 2.83 10.63 -28.02
CA GLN A 191 3.75 11.60 -28.58
C GLN A 191 3.11 12.98 -28.45
N SER A 192 3.81 13.93 -27.84
CA SER A 192 3.42 15.33 -27.91
C SER A 192 3.30 15.66 -29.40
N THR A 193 2.09 15.98 -29.87
CA THR A 193 1.83 16.33 -31.26
C THR A 193 2.76 17.46 -31.66
N GLU A 194 3.89 17.13 -32.29
CA GLU A 194 4.69 18.09 -33.02
C GLU A 194 3.83 18.45 -34.24
N VAL A 195 3.16 19.61 -34.14
CA VAL A 195 2.44 20.20 -35.27
C VAL A 195 3.45 20.24 -36.43
N PRO A 196 3.20 19.53 -37.54
CA PRO A 196 4.07 19.62 -38.70
C PRO A 196 4.18 21.10 -39.06
N LYS A 197 5.39 21.65 -38.99
CA LYS A 197 5.66 22.96 -39.58
C LYS A 197 5.36 22.79 -41.05
N THR A 198 4.21 23.31 -41.47
CA THR A 198 3.87 23.48 -42.87
C THR A 198 4.91 24.45 -43.42
N ASP A 199 5.98 23.91 -43.98
CA ASP A 199 6.90 24.69 -44.81
C ASP A 199 6.09 25.11 -46.04
N THR A 200 5.43 26.26 -45.95
CA THR A 200 4.87 26.96 -47.09
C THR A 200 6.05 27.52 -47.89
N VAL A 201 6.39 26.83 -48.97
CA VAL A 201 7.24 27.31 -50.06
C VAL A 201 6.43 28.25 -50.95
#